data_AF-A0A7J4FT81-F1
#
_entry.id   AF-A0A7J4FT81-F1
#
_cell.length_a   1.000
_cell.length_b   1.000
_cell.length_c   1.000
_cell.angle_alpha   90.00
_cell.angle_beta   90.00
_cell.angle_gamma   90.00
#
_symmetry.space_group_name_H-M   'P 1'
#
loop_
_entity.id
_entity.type
_entity.pdbx_description
1 polymer ?
#
loop_
_entity_poly.entity_id
_entity_poly.type
_entity_poly.pdbx_seq_one_letter_code
_entity_poly.pdbx_strand_id
1 'polypeptide(L)'
;MATHHKIIIGDSRQMGEVPDESVHLIITSPPYWQLKDYGDEMQIGYNDSYEEYINNLNIVWNECHRILHKGCRLCVNIGDQFARSVYYGRYKVIPIRTEIIKFCESTGFDYMGAIIWQKVTTTHTTGGATVMGSFPFPRNGILKIDYEFILIFKKYGNAPKVSKDIKEQSKLTKEEWNRYFTGHWNFPGEKQDKHLAMYPCELPARLIKMFSFVGDTVLDPFLGSGTTTIAARNLDRNSIGYEINESFLPVIKEKVGMNQATIFQDV
;
A
#
# COMPACT_ATOMS: atom_id res chain seq x y z
N MET A 1 17.69 -12.57 -11.80
CA MET A 1 18.29 -13.52 -10.82
C MET A 1 17.19 -14.43 -10.29
N ALA A 2 17.49 -15.53 -9.60
CA ALA A 2 16.42 -16.25 -8.88
C ALA A 2 16.00 -15.43 -7.65
N THR A 3 14.75 -14.99 -7.62
CA THR A 3 14.15 -14.23 -6.50
C THR A 3 13.28 -15.14 -5.63
N HIS A 4 13.16 -14.81 -4.35
CA HIS A 4 12.37 -15.53 -3.37
C HIS A 4 11.14 -14.72 -2.97
N HIS A 5 9.99 -15.36 -2.93
CA HIS A 5 8.71 -14.71 -2.68
C HIS A 5 7.92 -15.53 -1.66
N LYS A 6 7.73 -15.01 -0.44
CA LYS A 6 7.01 -15.68 0.65
C LYS A 6 5.61 -15.07 0.78
N ILE A 7 4.57 -15.92 0.73
CA ILE A 7 3.19 -15.52 1.01
C ILE A 7 2.80 -16.16 2.33
N ILE A 8 2.35 -15.35 3.29
CA ILE A 8 1.96 -15.78 4.62
C ILE A 8 0.46 -15.52 4.75
N ILE A 9 -0.30 -16.60 5.00
CA ILE A 9 -1.70 -16.47 5.38
C ILE A 9 -1.75 -16.25 6.88
N GLY A 10 -2.02 -15.02 7.29
CA GLY A 10 -1.89 -14.62 8.69
C GLY A 10 -2.20 -13.14 8.92
N ASP A 11 -2.30 -12.79 10.20
CA ASP A 11 -2.63 -11.45 10.66
C ASP A 11 -1.37 -10.58 10.74
N SER A 12 -1.31 -9.50 9.95
CA SER A 12 -0.17 -8.58 9.93
C SER A 12 0.00 -7.75 11.21
N ARG A 13 -0.93 -7.83 12.16
CA ARG A 13 -0.72 -7.35 13.54
C ARG A 13 0.35 -8.17 14.28
N GLN A 14 0.69 -9.36 13.78
CA GLN A 14 1.74 -10.23 14.33
C GLN A 14 2.58 -10.82 13.18
N MET A 15 3.73 -10.21 12.89
CA MET A 15 4.62 -10.65 11.80
C MET A 15 5.83 -11.43 12.34
N GLY A 16 5.59 -12.42 13.20
CA GLY A 16 6.63 -13.18 13.91
C GLY A 16 7.53 -14.02 12.99
N GLU A 17 7.05 -14.36 11.80
CA GLU A 17 7.77 -15.09 10.76
C GLU A 17 8.80 -14.22 10.02
N VAL A 18 8.78 -12.90 10.25
CA VAL A 18 9.71 -11.94 9.64
C VAL A 18 10.68 -11.42 10.71
N PRO A 19 11.99 -11.66 10.56
CA PRO A 19 12.99 -11.17 11.51
C PRO A 19 13.06 -9.64 11.57
N ASP A 20 13.50 -9.13 12.72
CA ASP A 20 13.83 -7.71 12.91
C ASP A 20 14.84 -7.23 11.87
N GLU A 21 14.67 -5.99 11.40
CA GLU A 21 15.57 -5.36 10.42
C GLU A 21 15.98 -6.32 9.27
N SER A 22 15.01 -6.88 8.55
CA SER A 22 15.23 -7.83 7.44
C SER A 22 14.57 -7.39 6.12
N VAL A 23 13.70 -6.38 6.17
CA VAL A 23 12.97 -5.82 5.02
C VAL A 23 13.56 -4.49 4.59
N HIS A 24 13.63 -4.24 3.29
CA HIS A 24 14.29 -3.06 2.71
C HIS A 24 13.29 -1.99 2.24
N LEU A 25 12.05 -2.39 1.96
CA LEU A 25 10.98 -1.50 1.52
C LEU A 25 9.64 -2.11 1.89
N ILE A 26 8.75 -1.31 2.47
CA ILE A 26 7.35 -1.71 2.70
C ILE A 26 6.46 -0.87 1.79
N ILE A 27 5.60 -1.51 1.01
CA ILE A 27 4.61 -0.84 0.16
C ILE A 27 3.28 -1.48 0.44
N THR A 28 2.28 -0.67 0.79
CA THR A 28 0.97 -1.21 1.10
C THR A 28 -0.16 -0.21 0.89
N SER A 29 -1.39 -0.71 0.95
CA SER A 29 -2.61 0.07 1.04
C SER A 29 -3.47 -0.57 2.13
N PRO A 30 -3.63 0.05 3.31
CA PRO A 30 -4.43 -0.54 4.37
C PRO A 30 -5.89 -0.69 3.93
N PRO A 31 -6.63 -1.63 4.54
CA PRO A 31 -8.05 -1.81 4.26
C PRO A 31 -8.80 -0.50 4.55
N TYR A 32 -9.73 -0.15 3.66
CA TYR A 32 -10.53 1.07 3.80
C TYR A 32 -11.62 0.89 4.86
N TRP A 33 -11.58 1.72 5.90
CA TRP A 33 -12.53 1.66 7.02
C TRP A 33 -14.00 1.66 6.56
N GLN A 34 -14.77 0.64 6.95
CA GLN A 34 -16.18 0.42 6.60
C GLN A 34 -16.56 0.47 5.11
N LEU A 35 -15.59 0.57 4.19
CA LEU A 35 -15.89 0.74 2.77
C LEU A 35 -16.03 -0.61 2.07
N LYS A 36 -15.32 -1.63 2.55
CA LYS A 36 -15.22 -2.92 1.87
C LYS A 36 -15.13 -4.05 2.88
N ASP A 37 -15.96 -5.06 2.66
CA ASP A 37 -15.85 -6.36 3.30
C ASP A 37 -14.91 -7.23 2.46
N TYR A 38 -13.78 -7.62 3.04
CA TYR A 38 -12.79 -8.51 2.45
C TYR A 38 -13.05 -9.98 2.79
N GLY A 39 -14.16 -10.31 3.47
CA GLY A 39 -14.64 -11.68 3.65
C GLY A 39 -13.96 -12.45 4.77
N ASP A 40 -13.37 -11.77 5.75
CA ASP A 40 -12.77 -12.37 6.94
C ASP A 40 -13.22 -11.62 8.21
N GLU A 41 -13.56 -12.35 9.28
CA GLU A 41 -14.07 -11.76 10.54
C GLU A 41 -12.98 -10.99 11.31
N MET A 42 -11.71 -11.33 11.11
CA MET A 42 -10.57 -10.68 11.77
C MET A 42 -9.98 -9.53 10.94
N GLN A 43 -10.55 -9.21 9.77
CA GLN A 43 -10.09 -8.11 8.93
C GLN A 43 -10.10 -6.78 9.68
N ILE A 44 -9.12 -5.92 9.41
CA ILE A 44 -9.08 -4.58 10.00
C ILE A 44 -10.08 -3.68 9.24
N GLY A 45 -10.98 -3.03 9.96
CA GLY A 45 -11.77 -1.90 9.48
C GLY A 45 -13.21 -2.17 9.07
N TYR A 46 -13.58 -3.35 8.58
CA TYR A 46 -15.00 -3.69 8.41
C TYR A 46 -15.59 -4.04 9.79
N ASN A 47 -16.74 -3.48 10.15
CA ASN A 47 -17.37 -3.56 11.49
C ASN A 47 -16.61 -2.93 12.68
N ASP A 48 -15.34 -2.53 12.52
CA ASP A 48 -14.61 -1.79 13.55
C ASP A 48 -15.22 -0.39 13.80
N SER A 49 -15.20 0.04 15.05
CA SER A 49 -15.25 1.47 15.37
C SER A 49 -14.04 2.21 14.77
N TYR A 50 -14.12 3.53 14.64
CA TYR A 50 -13.00 4.31 14.10
C TYR A 50 -11.73 4.15 14.97
N GLU A 51 -11.91 4.09 16.28
CA GLU A 51 -10.82 3.94 17.24
C GLU A 51 -10.15 2.57 17.13
N GLU A 52 -10.95 1.49 17.05
CA GLU A 52 -10.42 0.13 16.85
C GLU A 52 -9.66 -0.01 15.55
N TYR A 53 -10.22 0.51 14.44
CA TYR A 53 -9.56 0.52 13.14
C TYR A 53 -8.17 1.16 13.21
N ILE A 54 -8.09 2.34 13.82
CA ILE A 54 -6.84 3.07 13.98
C ILE A 54 -5.85 2.35 14.89
N ASN A 55 -6.31 1.80 16.02
CA ASN A 55 -5.47 1.03 16.93
C ASN A 55 -4.91 -0.23 16.27
N ASN A 56 -5.73 -0.94 15.51
CA ASN A 56 -5.32 -2.12 14.74
C ASN A 56 -4.24 -1.77 13.72
N LEU A 57 -4.40 -0.66 12.97
CA LEU A 57 -3.34 -0.18 12.06
C LEU A 57 -2.05 0.18 12.79
N ASN A 58 -2.14 0.80 13.97
CA ASN A 58 -0.96 1.16 14.76
C ASN A 58 -0.14 -0.07 15.18
N ILE A 59 -0.79 -1.20 15.49
CA ILE A 59 -0.09 -2.46 15.77
C ILE A 59 0.71 -2.91 14.53
N VAL A 60 0.11 -2.85 13.34
CA VAL A 60 0.80 -3.18 12.08
C VAL A 60 1.97 -2.23 11.82
N TRP A 61 1.83 -0.93 12.10
CA TRP A 61 2.92 0.04 11.95
C TRP A 61 4.09 -0.24 12.89
N ASN A 62 3.83 -0.71 14.12
CA ASN A 62 4.88 -1.12 15.05
C ASN A 62 5.65 -2.35 14.53
N GLU A 63 4.95 -3.34 13.99
CA GLU A 63 5.59 -4.51 13.37
C GLU A 63 6.39 -4.10 12.11
N CYS A 64 5.82 -3.23 11.28
CA CYS A 64 6.51 -2.64 10.13
C CYS A 64 7.79 -1.92 10.55
N HIS A 65 7.78 -1.17 11.66
CA HIS A 65 8.97 -0.51 12.19
C HIS A 65 10.01 -1.52 12.67
N ARG A 66 9.60 -2.59 13.37
CA ARG A 66 10.50 -3.65 13.86
C ARG A 66 11.28 -4.31 12.71
N ILE A 67 10.57 -4.76 11.68
CA ILE A 67 11.15 -5.56 10.58
C ILE A 67 11.88 -4.75 9.51
N LEU A 68 11.57 -3.45 9.37
CA LEU A 68 12.24 -2.61 8.38
C LEU A 68 13.68 -2.33 8.80
N HIS A 69 14.63 -2.44 7.88
CA HIS A 69 15.98 -1.94 8.11
C HIS A 69 15.98 -0.44 8.43
N LYS A 70 16.92 0.00 9.26
CA LYS A 70 17.18 1.43 9.46
C LYS A 70 17.53 2.09 8.13
N GLY A 71 17.15 3.35 7.95
CA GLY A 71 17.40 4.10 6.72
C GLY A 71 16.51 3.73 5.52
N CYS A 72 15.74 2.65 5.61
CA CYS A 72 14.79 2.20 4.60
C CYS A 72 13.41 2.86 4.76
N ARG A 73 12.49 2.58 3.83
CA ARG A 73 11.22 3.33 3.72
C ARG A 73 9.97 2.45 3.85
N LEU A 74 8.93 3.07 4.39
CA LEU A 74 7.55 2.59 4.41
C LEU A 74 6.72 3.53 3.52
N CYS A 75 6.01 2.97 2.55
CA CYS A 75 5.15 3.69 1.62
C CYS A 75 3.70 3.20 1.77
N VAL A 76 2.78 4.12 2.10
CA VAL A 76 1.38 3.79 2.39
C VAL A 76 0.47 4.52 1.41
N ASN A 77 -0.20 3.80 0.53
CA ASN A 77 -1.25 4.35 -0.33
C ASN A 77 -2.58 4.43 0.44
N ILE A 78 -3.14 5.62 0.58
CA ILE A 78 -4.40 5.85 1.30
C ILE A 78 -5.19 7.01 0.70
N GLY A 79 -6.50 6.83 0.57
CA GLY A 79 -7.45 7.89 0.25
C GLY A 79 -8.15 8.39 1.50
N ASP A 80 -8.33 9.71 1.62
CA ASP A 80 -9.23 10.27 2.63
C ASP A 80 -10.68 9.88 2.29
N GLN A 81 -11.45 9.46 3.29
CA GLN A 81 -12.77 8.87 3.06
C GLN A 81 -13.87 9.93 3.13
N PHE A 82 -14.79 9.90 2.16
CA PHE A 82 -15.97 10.74 2.19
C PHE A 82 -17.06 10.09 3.06
N ALA A 83 -17.29 10.65 4.24
CA ALA A 83 -18.38 10.25 5.13
C ALA A 83 -19.72 10.69 4.53
N ARG A 84 -20.55 9.72 4.13
CA ARG A 84 -21.89 9.97 3.60
C ARG A 84 -22.83 10.42 4.73
N SER A 85 -23.72 11.36 4.40
CA SER A 85 -24.71 11.90 5.36
C SER A 85 -25.60 10.83 5.99
N VAL A 86 -25.87 9.72 5.27
CA VAL A 86 -26.69 8.60 5.74
C VAL A 86 -26.13 7.98 7.04
N TYR A 87 -24.81 7.95 7.20
CA TYR A 87 -24.16 7.34 8.36
C TYR A 87 -23.77 8.36 9.45
N TYR A 88 -23.48 9.60 9.06
CA TYR A 88 -22.91 10.62 9.96
C TYR A 88 -23.81 11.83 10.21
N GLY A 89 -25.02 11.85 9.64
CA GLY A 89 -25.94 12.99 9.66
C GLY A 89 -25.47 14.22 8.88
N ARG A 90 -24.23 14.21 8.36
CA ARG A 90 -23.62 15.30 7.58
C ARG A 90 -22.56 14.76 6.62
N TYR A 91 -22.26 15.54 5.58
CA TYR A 91 -21.11 15.29 4.71
C TYR A 91 -19.83 15.80 5.35
N LYS A 92 -18.81 14.95 5.42
CA LYS A 92 -17.48 15.29 5.96
C LYS A 92 -16.42 14.42 5.26
N VAL A 93 -15.21 14.93 5.13
CA VAL A 93 -14.03 14.11 4.80
C VAL A 93 -13.38 13.62 6.09
N ILE A 94 -13.10 12.33 6.18
CA ILE A 94 -12.35 11.70 7.27
C ILE A 94 -10.89 11.65 6.84
N PRO A 95 -10.00 12.44 7.46
CA PRO A 95 -8.63 12.58 7.02
C PRO A 95 -7.75 11.41 7.53
N ILE A 96 -8.04 10.19 7.09
CA ILE A 96 -7.36 8.96 7.54
C ILE A 96 -5.84 9.10 7.40
N ARG A 97 -5.36 9.75 6.34
CA ARG A 97 -3.93 9.99 6.13
C ARG A 97 -3.26 10.72 7.31
N THR A 98 -3.97 11.64 7.96
CA THR A 98 -3.39 12.46 9.03
C THR A 98 -3.18 11.66 10.30
N GLU A 99 -4.07 10.70 10.56
CA GLU A 99 -3.92 9.77 11.67
C GLU A 99 -2.75 8.82 11.41
N ILE A 100 -2.64 8.24 10.20
CA ILE A 100 -1.50 7.39 9.83
C ILE A 100 -0.16 8.14 9.99
N ILE A 101 -0.08 9.41 9.57
CA ILE A 101 1.13 10.24 9.75
C ILE A 101 1.50 10.33 11.24
N LYS A 102 0.56 10.73 12.11
CA LYS A 102 0.82 10.87 13.55
C LYS A 102 1.30 9.58 14.18
N PHE A 103 0.66 8.45 13.85
CA PHE A 103 1.02 7.15 14.44
C PHE A 103 2.38 6.69 13.97
N CYS A 104 2.66 6.74 12.67
CA CYS A 104 3.98 6.40 12.15
C CYS A 104 5.09 7.26 12.79
N GLU A 105 4.86 8.57 12.95
CA GLU A 105 5.82 9.44 13.67
C GLU A 105 5.99 9.02 15.13
N SER A 106 4.91 8.68 15.83
CA SER A 106 4.98 8.21 17.22
C SER A 106 5.69 6.85 17.37
N THR A 107 5.61 5.97 16.36
CA THR A 107 6.31 4.69 16.30
C THR A 107 7.82 4.85 16.06
N GLY A 108 8.26 6.02 15.57
CA GLY A 108 9.67 6.32 15.31
C GLY A 108 10.06 6.43 13.84
N PHE A 109 9.08 6.57 12.93
CA PHE A 109 9.35 6.91 11.54
C PHE A 109 9.46 8.43 11.34
N ASP A 110 10.35 8.86 10.46
CA ASP A 110 10.37 10.23 9.96
C ASP A 110 9.41 10.37 8.77
N TYR A 111 8.45 11.29 8.83
CA TYR A 111 7.61 11.62 7.68
C TYR A 111 8.39 12.39 6.61
N MET A 112 8.46 11.84 5.40
CA MET A 112 9.25 12.38 4.28
C MET A 112 8.39 13.13 3.25
N GLY A 113 7.10 13.31 3.51
CA GLY A 113 6.13 13.88 2.58
C GLY A 113 5.23 12.83 1.94
N ALA A 114 4.46 13.25 0.94
CA ALA A 114 3.54 12.40 0.21
C ALA A 114 3.55 12.71 -1.28
N ILE A 115 3.27 11.68 -2.08
CA ILE A 115 2.95 11.83 -3.50
C ILE A 115 1.43 11.84 -3.64
N ILE A 116 0.90 12.80 -4.38
CA ILE A 116 -0.51 12.84 -4.76
C ILE A 116 -0.66 12.00 -6.03
N TRP A 117 -1.30 10.84 -5.91
CA TRP A 117 -1.65 10.01 -7.04
C TRP A 117 -3.02 10.40 -7.56
N GLN A 118 -3.04 11.15 -8.65
CA GLN A 118 -4.23 11.51 -9.39
C GLN A 118 -4.66 10.32 -10.26
N LYS A 119 -5.83 9.75 -9.93
CA LYS A 119 -6.42 8.67 -10.72
C LYS A 119 -7.00 9.31 -11.97
N VAL A 120 -6.40 9.05 -13.13
CA VAL A 120 -6.95 9.51 -14.41
C VAL A 120 -8.26 8.77 -14.65
N THR A 121 -9.39 9.40 -14.29
CA THR A 121 -10.72 8.83 -14.55
C THR A 121 -10.97 8.92 -16.04
N THR A 122 -10.88 7.80 -16.76
CA THR A 122 -11.57 7.68 -18.04
C THR A 122 -13.05 7.87 -17.75
N THR A 123 -13.70 8.74 -18.49
CA THR A 123 -15.08 9.22 -18.34
C THR A 123 -16.16 8.14 -18.60
N HIS A 124 -15.85 6.87 -18.35
CA HIS A 124 -16.75 5.72 -18.53
C HIS A 124 -16.67 4.75 -17.35
N THR A 125 -16.80 5.25 -16.13
CA THR A 125 -17.33 4.41 -15.04
C THR A 125 -18.85 4.51 -15.08
N THR A 126 -19.55 3.38 -14.98
CA THR A 126 -21.01 3.20 -14.94
C THR A 126 -21.68 3.81 -13.69
N GLY A 127 -21.13 4.91 -13.18
CA GLY A 127 -21.61 5.68 -12.04
C GLY A 127 -21.06 7.11 -12.08
N GLY A 128 -21.09 7.72 -13.27
CA GLY A 128 -20.51 9.02 -13.60
C GLY A 128 -20.37 9.96 -12.40
N ALA A 129 -19.12 10.34 -12.12
CA ALA A 129 -18.76 11.25 -11.05
C ALA A 129 -19.34 12.64 -11.34
N THR A 130 -20.62 12.77 -11.05
CA THR A 130 -21.35 14.04 -11.08
C THR A 130 -20.86 14.82 -9.87
N VAL A 131 -20.46 16.08 -10.06
CA VAL A 131 -20.08 16.96 -8.94
C VAL A 131 -21.22 16.97 -7.93
N MET A 132 -20.96 16.43 -6.74
CA MET A 132 -21.97 16.31 -5.70
C MET A 132 -22.32 17.70 -5.18
N GLY A 133 -23.59 17.94 -4.90
CA GLY A 133 -24.07 19.23 -4.45
C GLY A 133 -25.35 19.67 -5.15
N SER A 134 -25.74 20.92 -4.93
CA SER A 134 -26.98 21.49 -5.46
C SER A 134 -26.76 22.10 -6.85
N PHE A 135 -26.29 21.35 -7.85
CA PHE A 135 -26.09 21.90 -9.20
C PHE A 135 -27.37 22.60 -9.74
N PRO A 136 -27.29 23.79 -10.35
CA PRO A 136 -26.09 24.61 -10.61
C PRO A 136 -25.73 25.62 -9.50
N PHE A 137 -26.37 25.56 -8.33
CA PHE A 137 -26.16 26.48 -7.22
C PHE A 137 -24.86 26.17 -6.44
N PRO A 138 -23.91 27.12 -6.35
CA PRO A 138 -22.52 26.82 -5.99
C PRO A 138 -22.27 26.56 -4.50
N ARG A 139 -23.12 27.06 -3.59
CA ARG A 139 -22.84 27.05 -2.13
C ARG A 139 -22.64 25.65 -1.55
N ASN A 140 -23.34 24.65 -2.10
CA ASN A 140 -23.31 23.27 -1.62
C ASN A 140 -22.47 22.36 -2.53
N GLY A 141 -21.68 22.92 -3.44
CA GLY A 141 -20.78 22.15 -4.29
C GLY A 141 -19.72 21.43 -3.46
N ILE A 142 -19.55 20.13 -3.71
CA ILE A 142 -18.57 19.28 -3.01
C ILE A 142 -17.48 18.91 -4.01
N LEU A 143 -16.22 19.08 -3.58
CA LEU A 143 -15.07 18.72 -4.40
C LEU A 143 -15.07 17.21 -4.69
N LYS A 144 -14.85 16.88 -5.96
CA LYS A 144 -14.56 15.51 -6.36
C LYS A 144 -13.16 15.16 -5.86
N ILE A 145 -13.05 14.12 -5.04
CA ILE A 145 -11.77 13.57 -4.58
C ILE A 145 -11.44 12.41 -5.50
N ASP A 146 -10.63 12.67 -6.52
CA ASP A 146 -10.18 11.68 -7.51
C ASP A 146 -8.67 11.41 -7.44
N TYR A 147 -8.10 11.60 -6.26
CA TYR A 147 -6.72 11.33 -5.94
C TYR A 147 -6.59 10.55 -4.62
N GLU A 148 -5.47 9.86 -4.47
CA GLU A 148 -5.02 9.23 -3.23
C GLU A 148 -3.63 9.74 -2.86
N PHE A 149 -3.24 9.52 -1.61
CA PHE A 149 -1.92 9.89 -1.09
C PHE A 149 -1.06 8.64 -0.97
N ILE A 150 0.17 8.72 -1.47
CA ILE A 150 1.22 7.76 -1.14
C ILE A 150 2.11 8.44 -0.11
N LEU A 151 1.87 8.13 1.17
CA LEU A 151 2.66 8.62 2.28
C LEU A 151 4.01 7.95 2.28
N ILE A 152 5.09 8.71 2.50
CA ILE A 152 6.45 8.19 2.53
C ILE A 152 7.04 8.44 3.90
N PHE A 153 7.50 7.36 4.52
CA PHE A 153 8.13 7.35 5.83
C PHE A 153 9.53 6.74 5.72
N LYS A 154 10.45 7.18 6.58
CA LYS A 154 11.79 6.62 6.67
C LYS A 154 12.05 6.17 8.12
N LYS A 155 12.54 4.94 8.31
CA LYS A 155 13.02 4.52 9.64
C LYS A 155 14.34 5.20 9.94
N TYR A 156 14.45 5.82 11.11
CA TYR A 156 15.66 6.53 11.52
C TYR A 156 16.90 5.62 11.49
N GLY A 157 18.04 6.18 11.09
CA GLY A 157 19.33 5.50 11.01
C GLY A 157 19.86 5.29 9.58
N ASN A 158 20.84 4.38 9.45
CA ASN A 158 21.61 4.17 8.23
C ASN A 158 21.16 2.91 7.49
N ALA A 159 20.98 3.04 6.17
CA ALA A 159 20.62 1.93 5.29
C ALA A 159 21.75 0.89 5.17
N PRO A 160 21.42 -0.38 4.91
CA PRO A 160 22.40 -1.41 4.59
C PRO A 160 23.32 -0.99 3.42
N LYS A 161 24.58 -1.43 3.47
CA LYS A 161 25.54 -1.15 2.39
C LYS A 161 25.25 -2.04 1.19
N VAL A 162 25.27 -1.44 0.00
CA VAL A 162 25.03 -2.13 -1.26
C VAL A 162 26.30 -2.11 -2.12
N SER A 163 26.60 -3.24 -2.77
CA SER A 163 27.76 -3.38 -3.67
C SER A 163 27.63 -2.49 -4.91
N LYS A 164 28.75 -2.18 -5.57
CA LYS A 164 28.74 -1.36 -6.79
C LYS A 164 27.95 -2.00 -7.92
N ASP A 165 28.06 -3.32 -8.07
CA ASP A 165 27.40 -4.05 -9.15
C ASP A 165 25.87 -4.01 -9.00
N ILE A 166 25.35 -4.20 -7.78
CA ILE A 166 23.92 -4.11 -7.50
C ILE A 166 23.41 -2.67 -7.70
N LYS A 167 24.21 -1.66 -7.33
CA LYS A 167 23.87 -0.26 -7.59
C LYS A 167 23.75 0.03 -9.08
N GLU A 168 24.67 -0.48 -9.90
CA GLU A 168 24.62 -0.28 -11.36
C GLU A 168 23.39 -0.97 -11.97
N GLN A 169 23.04 -2.18 -11.51
CA GLN A 169 21.84 -2.90 -11.95
C GLN A 169 20.52 -2.20 -11.54
N SER A 170 20.57 -1.35 -10.51
CA SER A 170 19.39 -0.64 -10.00
C SER A 170 19.28 0.80 -10.51
N LYS A 171 20.10 1.16 -11.51
CA LYS A 171 20.17 2.51 -12.04
C LYS A 171 18.87 2.91 -12.74
N LEU A 172 18.40 4.10 -12.43
CA LEU A 172 17.29 4.73 -13.13
C LEU A 172 17.80 5.56 -14.29
N THR A 173 17.03 5.58 -15.38
CA THR A 173 17.28 6.58 -16.43
C THR A 173 16.95 7.98 -15.89
N LYS A 174 17.49 9.01 -16.54
CA LYS A 174 17.16 10.41 -16.19
C LYS A 174 15.67 10.71 -16.33
N GLU A 175 15.01 10.10 -17.31
CA GLU A 175 13.56 10.21 -17.53
C GLU A 175 12.78 9.57 -16.39
N GLU A 176 13.15 8.37 -15.96
CA GLU A 176 12.54 7.69 -14.83
C GLU A 176 12.73 8.49 -13.54
N TRP A 177 13.94 8.99 -13.29
CA TRP A 177 14.22 9.83 -12.13
C TRP A 177 13.29 11.05 -12.09
N ASN A 178 13.22 11.80 -13.19
CA ASN A 178 12.38 12.99 -13.28
C ASN A 178 10.88 12.66 -13.26
N ARG A 179 10.46 11.47 -13.69
CA ARG A 179 9.06 11.05 -13.64
C ARG A 179 8.66 10.59 -12.23
N TYR A 180 9.54 9.86 -11.54
CA TYR A 180 9.22 9.20 -10.28
C TYR A 180 9.41 10.12 -9.07
N PHE A 181 10.48 10.92 -9.04
CA PHE A 181 10.77 11.85 -7.93
C PHE A 181 10.02 13.18 -8.08
N THR A 182 8.70 13.11 -8.24
CA THR A 182 7.79 14.25 -8.31
C THR A 182 6.62 14.05 -7.35
N GLY A 183 6.08 15.16 -6.83
CA GLY A 183 4.98 15.11 -5.86
C GLY A 183 3.61 14.76 -6.45
N HIS A 184 3.47 14.62 -7.77
CA HIS A 184 2.20 14.36 -8.43
C HIS A 184 2.35 13.26 -9.48
N TRP A 185 1.63 12.16 -9.29
CA TRP A 185 1.62 11.06 -10.24
C TRP A 185 0.26 10.96 -10.93
N ASN A 186 0.27 10.88 -12.25
CA ASN A 186 -0.94 10.82 -13.07
C ASN A 186 -0.93 9.52 -13.89
N PHE A 187 -1.72 8.55 -13.46
CA PHE A 187 -1.96 7.31 -14.20
C PHE A 187 -3.31 6.69 -13.75
N PRO A 188 -3.99 5.92 -14.62
CA PRO A 188 -5.29 5.35 -14.30
C PRO A 188 -5.20 4.33 -13.15
N GLY A 189 -6.29 4.16 -12.41
CA GLY A 189 -6.46 3.04 -11.49
C GLY A 189 -6.78 1.73 -12.23
N GLU A 190 -6.69 0.60 -11.53
CA GLU A 190 -7.13 -0.69 -12.06
C GLU A 190 -8.65 -0.84 -12.02
N LYS A 191 -9.21 -1.59 -12.99
CA LYS A 191 -10.61 -1.99 -12.92
C LYS A 191 -10.77 -2.98 -11.76
N GLN A 192 -11.65 -2.64 -10.81
CA GLN A 192 -12.01 -3.55 -9.72
C GLN A 192 -12.90 -4.65 -10.29
N ASP A 193 -12.35 -5.84 -10.47
CA ASP A 193 -13.13 -7.05 -10.72
C ASP A 193 -13.26 -7.84 -9.40
N LYS A 194 -14.46 -8.38 -9.13
CA LYS A 194 -14.76 -9.29 -8.02
C LYS A 194 -14.10 -8.95 -6.66
N HIS A 195 -14.58 -7.90 -5.98
CA HIS A 195 -14.24 -7.62 -4.57
C HIS A 195 -12.75 -7.31 -4.28
N LEU A 196 -11.89 -7.08 -5.27
CA LEU A 196 -10.48 -6.74 -5.05
C LEU A 196 -10.25 -5.22 -5.10
N ALA A 197 -9.80 -4.62 -4.00
CA ALA A 197 -9.37 -3.22 -4.00
C ALA A 197 -7.86 -3.20 -4.31
N MET A 198 -7.51 -2.89 -5.56
CA MET A 198 -6.14 -3.00 -6.03
C MET A 198 -5.67 -1.66 -6.59
N TYR A 199 -4.46 -1.25 -6.20
CA TYR A 199 -3.71 -0.26 -6.96
C TYR A 199 -3.04 -0.91 -8.20
N PRO A 200 -2.74 -0.13 -9.26
CA PRO A 200 -2.03 -0.61 -10.45
C PRO A 200 -0.64 -1.10 -10.11
N CYS A 201 -0.14 -2.07 -10.88
CA CYS A 201 1.23 -2.56 -10.77
C CYS A 201 2.28 -1.44 -10.98
N GLU A 202 1.92 -0.38 -11.73
CA GLU A 202 2.78 0.80 -11.91
C GLU A 202 3.12 1.49 -10.58
N LEU A 203 2.19 1.53 -9.61
CA LEU A 203 2.41 2.19 -8.32
C LEU A 203 3.56 1.53 -7.51
N PRO A 204 3.49 0.24 -7.13
CA PRO A 204 4.58 -0.40 -6.41
C PRO A 204 5.83 -0.50 -7.28
N ALA A 205 5.72 -0.70 -8.60
CA ALA A 205 6.90 -0.76 -9.46
C ALA A 205 7.74 0.54 -9.41
N ARG A 206 7.10 1.71 -9.44
CA ARG A 206 7.80 3.00 -9.27
C ARG A 206 8.48 3.09 -7.90
N LEU A 207 7.76 2.76 -6.83
CA LEU A 207 8.30 2.82 -5.46
C LEU A 207 9.47 1.86 -5.24
N ILE A 208 9.38 0.63 -5.78
CA ILE A 208 10.45 -0.38 -5.74
C ILE A 208 11.68 0.16 -6.46
N LYS A 209 11.52 0.74 -7.64
CA LYS A 209 12.61 1.35 -8.41
C LYS A 209 13.23 2.56 -7.70
N MET A 210 12.45 3.36 -6.97
CA MET A 210 12.94 4.54 -6.25
C MET A 210 13.70 4.18 -4.97
N PHE A 211 13.24 3.16 -4.24
CA PHE A 211 13.58 2.99 -2.82
C PHE A 211 14.15 1.61 -2.45
N SER A 212 14.46 0.76 -3.43
CA SER A 212 15.13 -0.53 -3.22
C SER A 212 16.14 -0.82 -4.32
N PHE A 213 17.05 -1.74 -4.06
CA PHE A 213 18.01 -2.29 -5.01
C PHE A 213 17.62 -3.70 -5.47
N VAL A 214 18.19 -4.16 -6.58
CA VAL A 214 18.04 -5.56 -7.04
C VAL A 214 18.47 -6.51 -5.91
N GLY A 215 17.65 -7.52 -5.63
CA GLY A 215 17.86 -8.48 -4.55
C GLY A 215 17.33 -8.06 -3.18
N ASP A 216 16.92 -6.80 -3.00
CA ASP A 216 16.27 -6.35 -1.76
C ASP A 216 14.92 -7.03 -1.54
N THR A 217 14.47 -7.08 -0.28
CA THR A 217 13.17 -7.65 0.11
C THR A 217 12.11 -6.56 0.28
N VAL A 218 11.00 -6.71 -0.45
CA VAL A 218 9.81 -5.83 -0.39
C VAL A 218 8.69 -6.51 0.38
N LEU A 219 8.10 -5.83 1.37
CA LEU A 219 6.96 -6.33 2.14
C LEU A 219 5.66 -5.62 1.77
N ASP A 220 4.56 -6.37 1.76
CA ASP A 220 3.19 -5.85 1.82
C ASP A 220 2.39 -6.50 2.96
N PRO A 221 2.10 -5.79 4.08
CA PRO A 221 1.29 -6.30 5.19
C PRO A 221 -0.20 -6.46 4.86
N PHE A 222 -0.67 -5.95 3.72
CA PHE A 222 -2.05 -6.04 3.25
C PHE A 222 -2.05 -6.46 1.77
N LEU A 223 -1.54 -7.67 1.51
CA LEU A 223 -1.14 -8.14 0.19
C LEU A 223 -2.29 -8.14 -0.84
N GLY A 224 -3.51 -8.46 -0.41
CA GLY A 224 -4.67 -8.59 -1.28
C GLY A 224 -4.38 -9.58 -2.41
N SER A 225 -4.56 -9.15 -3.66
CA SER A 225 -4.33 -10.00 -4.83
C SER A 225 -2.85 -10.21 -5.20
N GLY A 226 -1.90 -9.67 -4.43
CA GLY A 226 -0.47 -9.86 -4.67
C GLY A 226 0.17 -8.89 -5.65
N THR A 227 -0.39 -7.68 -5.85
CA THR A 227 0.18 -6.68 -6.78
C THR A 227 1.62 -6.29 -6.42
N THR A 228 1.93 -6.08 -5.14
CA THR A 228 3.30 -5.73 -4.71
C THR A 228 4.28 -6.86 -4.99
N THR A 229 3.90 -8.10 -4.73
CA THR A 229 4.73 -9.29 -4.99
C THR A 229 5.07 -9.44 -6.47
N ILE A 230 4.09 -9.32 -7.38
CA ILE A 230 4.37 -9.42 -8.82
C ILE A 230 5.25 -8.26 -9.31
N ALA A 231 5.06 -7.04 -8.78
CA ALA A 231 5.90 -5.89 -9.11
C ALA A 231 7.36 -6.11 -8.64
N ALA A 232 7.56 -6.63 -7.43
CA ALA A 232 8.87 -6.97 -6.89
C ALA A 232 9.57 -8.05 -7.74
N ARG A 233 8.85 -9.12 -8.08
CA ARG A 233 9.35 -10.19 -8.96
C ARG A 233 9.82 -9.65 -10.30
N ASN A 234 9.00 -8.85 -10.97
CA ASN A 234 9.31 -8.28 -12.28
C ASN A 234 10.49 -7.31 -12.28
N LEU A 235 10.89 -6.84 -11.09
CA LEU A 235 12.02 -5.94 -10.89
C LEU A 235 13.19 -6.62 -10.19
N ASP A 236 13.25 -7.96 -10.16
CA ASP A 236 14.32 -8.74 -9.52
C ASP A 236 14.51 -8.41 -8.01
N ARG A 237 13.42 -8.15 -7.28
CA ARG A 237 13.41 -8.05 -5.81
C ARG A 237 12.77 -9.29 -5.20
N ASN A 238 13.18 -9.63 -3.98
CA ASN A 238 12.47 -10.60 -3.15
C ASN A 238 11.19 -9.98 -2.61
N SER A 239 10.23 -10.79 -2.16
CA SER A 239 9.05 -10.25 -1.49
C SER A 239 8.51 -11.11 -0.36
N ILE A 240 7.84 -10.44 0.57
CA ILE A 240 7.03 -11.05 1.63
C ILE A 240 5.65 -10.38 1.57
N GLY A 241 4.58 -11.14 1.73
CA GLY A 241 3.24 -10.57 1.80
C GLY A 241 2.36 -11.30 2.81
N TYR A 242 1.64 -10.52 3.61
CA TYR A 242 0.62 -11.02 4.54
C TYR A 242 -0.76 -10.83 3.94
N GLU A 243 -1.57 -11.88 3.98
CA GLU A 243 -2.98 -11.86 3.62
C GLU A 243 -3.76 -12.63 4.67
N ILE A 244 -4.80 -12.04 5.24
CA ILE A 244 -5.58 -12.71 6.29
C ILE A 244 -6.59 -13.69 5.70
N ASN A 245 -7.16 -13.36 4.53
CA ASN A 245 -8.18 -14.18 3.90
C ASN A 245 -7.54 -15.25 3.01
N GLU A 246 -7.57 -16.51 3.46
CA GLU A 246 -7.04 -17.66 2.73
C GLU A 246 -7.63 -17.83 1.32
N SER A 247 -8.88 -17.37 1.09
CA SER A 247 -9.53 -17.47 -0.23
C SER A 247 -8.82 -16.67 -1.34
N PHE A 248 -7.94 -15.73 -0.98
CA PHE A 248 -7.12 -14.97 -1.93
C PHE A 248 -5.90 -15.77 -2.40
N LEU A 249 -5.50 -16.82 -1.69
CA LEU A 249 -4.29 -17.59 -1.99
C LEU A 249 -4.25 -18.15 -3.42
N PRO A 250 -5.33 -18.72 -3.99
CA PRO A 250 -5.35 -19.14 -5.39
C PRO A 250 -5.12 -17.98 -6.36
N VAL A 251 -5.75 -16.83 -6.10
CA VAL A 251 -5.63 -15.61 -6.93
C VAL A 251 -4.19 -15.08 -6.89
N ILE A 252 -3.59 -15.04 -5.70
CA ILE A 252 -2.18 -14.63 -5.52
C ILE A 252 -1.26 -15.57 -6.30
N LYS A 253 -1.45 -16.89 -6.18
CA LYS A 253 -0.60 -17.88 -6.88
C LYS A 253 -0.68 -17.75 -8.39
N GLU A 254 -1.90 -17.63 -8.93
CA GLU A 254 -2.14 -17.44 -10.37
C GLU A 254 -1.44 -16.17 -10.86
N LYS A 255 -1.67 -15.05 -10.17
CA LYS A 255 -1.15 -13.74 -10.58
C LYS A 255 0.36 -13.64 -10.47
N VAL A 256 0.94 -14.18 -9.39
CA VAL A 256 2.38 -14.15 -9.18
C VAL A 256 3.08 -15.18 -10.07
N GLY A 257 2.36 -16.18 -10.60
CA GLY A 257 2.95 -17.27 -11.37
C GLY A 257 3.82 -18.18 -10.49
N MET A 258 3.37 -18.44 -9.27
CA MET A 258 4.01 -19.37 -8.33
C MET A 258 3.49 -20.78 -8.58
N ASN A 259 4.36 -21.69 -9.02
CA ASN A 259 4.11 -23.13 -8.89
C ASN A 259 4.30 -23.55 -7.42
N GLN A 260 3.57 -24.57 -6.95
CA GLN A 260 3.47 -25.03 -5.54
C GLN A 260 4.78 -25.08 -4.70
N ALA A 261 5.95 -25.14 -5.34
CA ALA A 261 7.26 -25.30 -4.69
C ALA A 261 7.80 -24.07 -3.91
N THR A 262 7.11 -22.93 -3.90
CA THR A 262 7.58 -21.69 -3.20
C THR A 262 6.79 -21.33 -1.94
N ILE A 263 5.87 -22.21 -1.52
CA ILE A 263 5.03 -21.98 -0.34
C ILE A 263 5.76 -22.52 0.89
N PHE A 264 6.30 -21.64 1.71
CA PHE A 264 6.64 -21.98 3.09
C PHE A 264 5.41 -21.66 3.95
N GLN A 265 4.48 -22.62 4.02
CA GLN A 265 3.57 -22.74 5.15
C GLN A 265 4.42 -23.37 6.26
N ASP A 266 4.95 -22.54 7.15
CA ASP A 266 5.52 -23.07 8.38
C ASP A 266 4.35 -23.55 9.25
N VAL A 267 4.43 -24.81 9.67
CA VAL A 267 3.47 -25.56 10.50
C VAL A 267 3.34 -24.95 11.88
#